data_AF-A0AA47NLZ8-F1
#
_entry.id   AF-A0AA47NLZ8-F1
#
_cell.length_a   1.000
_cell.length_b   1.000
_cell.length_c   1.000
_cell.angle_alpha   90.00
_cell.angle_beta   90.00
_cell.angle_gamma   90.00
#
_symmetry.space_group_name_H-M   'P 1'
#
loop_
_entity.id
_entity.type
_entity.pdbx_description
1 polymer ?
#
loop_
_entity_poly.entity_id
_entity_poly.type
_entity_poly.pdbx_seq_one_letter_code
_entity_poly.pdbx_strand_id
1 'polypeptide(L)'
;MAKFRAQSKFKFKSPTEWPEWKQRFCRHRLATKLNQEDGEIQVSALIYAMGREAERIFSLFEFEEEDSKDDFELVMEKFDE
;
A
#
# COMPACT_ATOMS: atom_id res chain seq x y z
N MET A 1 23.75 -10.05 16.89
CA MET A 1 22.58 -9.19 16.63
C MET A 1 22.24 -9.29 15.15
N ALA A 2 21.04 -9.75 14.80
CA ALA A 2 20.61 -9.76 13.41
C ALA A 2 20.66 -8.30 12.91
N LYS A 3 21.47 -8.04 11.89
CA LYS A 3 21.45 -6.76 11.18
C LYS A 3 20.08 -6.68 10.53
N PHE A 4 19.15 -5.98 11.15
CA PHE A 4 17.88 -5.60 10.55
C PHE A 4 18.25 -4.72 9.34
N ARG A 5 18.41 -5.35 8.18
CA ARG A 5 18.66 -4.62 6.93
C ARG A 5 17.46 -3.71 6.76
N ALA A 6 17.70 -2.40 6.78
CA ALA A 6 16.69 -1.40 6.48
C ALA A 6 15.94 -1.87 5.24
N GLN A 7 14.63 -2.04 5.39
CA GLN A 7 13.80 -2.70 4.40
C GLN A 7 14.06 -2.04 3.04
N SER A 8 14.48 -2.84 2.07
CA SER A 8 14.72 -2.40 0.71
C SER A 8 13.50 -1.62 0.23
N LYS A 9 13.72 -0.42 -0.30
CA LYS A 9 12.66 0.41 -0.89
C LYS A 9 11.87 -0.45 -1.88
N PHE A 10 10.56 -0.47 -1.76
CA PHE A 10 9.70 -1.15 -2.72
C PHE A 10 9.97 -0.62 -4.12
N LYS A 11 9.99 -1.53 -5.11
CA LYS A 11 10.20 -1.19 -6.51
C LYS A 11 9.08 -1.83 -7.32
N PHE A 12 8.24 -1.01 -7.92
CA PHE A 12 7.19 -1.45 -8.84
C PHE A 12 7.74 -2.22 -10.06
N LYS A 13 9.03 -2.03 -10.39
CA LYS A 13 9.72 -2.72 -11.50
C LYS A 13 10.05 -4.19 -11.24
N SER A 14 9.74 -4.72 -10.06
CA SER A 14 9.93 -6.12 -9.70
C SER A 14 8.58 -6.78 -9.41
N PRO A 15 7.80 -7.20 -10.43
CA PRO A 15 6.47 -7.80 -10.23
C PRO A 15 6.49 -9.02 -9.31
N THR A 16 7.60 -9.76 -9.29
CA THR A 16 7.80 -10.93 -8.42
C THR A 16 7.87 -10.57 -6.93
N GLU A 17 8.25 -9.35 -6.59
CA GLU A 17 8.37 -8.87 -5.19
C GLU A 17 7.03 -8.31 -4.67
N TRP A 18 6.05 -8.06 -5.55
CA TRP A 18 4.78 -7.45 -5.20
C TRP A 18 3.92 -8.31 -4.25
N PRO A 19 3.70 -9.62 -4.49
CA PRO A 19 2.95 -10.46 -3.55
C PRO A 19 3.57 -10.52 -2.15
N GLU A 20 4.91 -10.60 -2.07
CA GLU A 20 5.63 -10.60 -0.80
C GLU A 20 5.49 -9.25 -0.07
N TRP A 21 5.60 -8.14 -0.82
CA TRP A 21 5.44 -6.80 -0.27
C TRP A 21 4.03 -6.58 0.28
N LYS A 22 2.98 -6.93 -0.49
CA LYS A 22 1.59 -6.85 -0.02
C LYS A 22 1.38 -7.61 1.27
N GLN A 23 1.87 -8.85 1.35
CA GLN A 23 1.74 -9.67 2.55
C GLN A 23 2.45 -9.02 3.75
N ARG A 24 3.61 -8.40 3.55
CA ARG A 24 4.32 -7.67 4.60
C ARG A 24 3.57 -6.42 5.05
N PHE A 25 2.99 -5.66 4.12
CA PHE A 25 2.18 -4.49 4.45
C PHE A 25 0.91 -4.89 5.20
N CYS A 26 0.19 -5.94 4.79
CA CYS A 26 -0.99 -6.42 5.53
C CYS A 26 -0.64 -6.87 6.95
N ARG A 27 0.51 -7.53 7.16
CA ARG A 27 1.01 -7.84 8.52
C ARG A 27 1.31 -6.58 9.32
N HIS A 28 1.93 -5.58 8.70
CA HIS A 28 2.18 -4.29 9.34
C HIS A 28 0.85 -3.62 9.74
N ARG A 29 -0.10 -3.54 8.80
CA ARG A 29 -1.44 -2.96 9.00
C ARG A 29 -2.18 -3.60 10.17
N LEU A 30 -2.12 -4.92 10.30
CA LEU A 30 -2.69 -5.64 11.44
C LEU A 30 -1.92 -5.40 12.75
N ALA A 31 -0.58 -5.46 12.71
CA ALA A 31 0.25 -5.34 13.90
C ALA A 31 0.20 -3.95 14.54
N THR A 32 0.00 -2.90 13.75
CA THR A 32 -0.14 -1.51 14.21
C THR A 32 -1.58 -1.10 14.47
N LYS A 33 -2.55 -2.01 14.26
CA LYS A 33 -4.00 -1.73 14.27
C LYS A 33 -4.45 -0.69 13.24
N LEU A 34 -3.61 -0.38 12.24
CA LEU A 34 -3.99 0.47 11.12
C LEU A 34 -5.25 -0.05 10.41
N ASN A 35 -5.50 -1.36 10.43
CA ASN A 35 -6.74 -1.94 9.89
C ASN A 35 -8.04 -1.51 10.61
N GLN A 36 -7.93 -0.84 11.76
CA GLN A 36 -9.06 -0.34 12.54
C GLN A 36 -9.24 1.18 12.40
N GLU A 37 -8.30 1.87 11.74
CA GLU A 37 -8.37 3.30 11.46
C GLU A 37 -9.28 3.59 10.27
N ASP A 38 -9.57 4.86 10.01
CA ASP A 38 -10.38 5.27 8.86
C ASP A 38 -9.74 4.90 7.52
N GLY A 39 -10.57 4.66 6.51
CA GLY A 39 -10.11 4.24 5.17
C GLY A 39 -9.06 5.17 4.56
N GLU A 40 -9.29 6.49 4.65
CA GLU A 40 -8.34 7.53 4.21
C GLU A 40 -6.96 7.37 4.87
N ILE A 41 -6.92 7.06 6.17
CA ILE A 41 -5.67 6.86 6.94
C ILE A 41 -4.96 5.60 6.44
N GLN A 42 -5.71 4.52 6.19
CA GLN A 42 -5.16 3.27 5.69
C GLN A 42 -4.57 3.42 4.29
N VAL A 43 -5.28 4.07 3.38
CA VAL A 43 -4.85 4.35 2.01
C VAL A 43 -3.64 5.29 2.02
N SER A 44 -3.65 6.34 2.84
CA SER A 44 -2.50 7.24 2.99
C SER A 44 -1.25 6.50 3.47
N ALA A 45 -1.39 5.62 4.46
CA ALA A 45 -0.28 4.80 4.95
C ALA A 45 0.23 3.80 3.90
N LEU A 46 -0.66 3.23 3.08
CA LEU A 46 -0.30 2.36 1.94
C LEU A 46 0.57 3.12 0.93
N ILE A 47 0.08 4.26 0.44
CA ILE A 47 0.78 5.11 -0.55
C ILE A 47 2.14 5.55 0.01
N TYR A 48 2.17 6.00 1.27
CA TYR A 48 3.41 6.39 1.94
C TYR A 48 4.42 5.24 2.01
N ALA A 49 3.98 4.02 2.34
CA ALA A 49 4.85 2.85 2.44
C ALA A 49 5.42 2.39 1.09
N MET A 50 4.66 2.57 0.00
CA MET A 50 5.09 2.28 -1.37
C MET A 50 6.00 3.39 -1.94
N GLY A 51 5.86 4.61 -1.44
CA GLY A 51 6.70 5.77 -1.75
C GLY A 51 6.26 6.54 -3.00
N ARG A 52 7.08 7.51 -3.43
CA ARG A 52 6.73 8.51 -4.46
C ARG A 52 6.23 7.99 -5.81
N GLU A 53 6.51 6.74 -6.16
CA GLU A 53 5.97 6.15 -7.40
C GLU A 53 4.50 5.78 -7.23
N ALA A 54 4.09 5.36 -6.03
CA ALA A 54 2.70 5.08 -5.70
C ALA A 54 1.83 6.33 -5.73
N GLU A 55 2.31 7.48 -5.28
CA GLU A 55 1.58 8.75 -5.37
C GLU A 55 1.21 9.09 -6.82
N ARG A 56 2.15 8.87 -7.76
CA ARG A 56 1.89 9.08 -9.18
C ARG A 56 0.90 8.08 -9.73
N ILE A 57 1.04 6.79 -9.40
CA ILE A 57 0.12 5.75 -9.87
C ILE A 57 -1.30 5.99 -9.31
N PHE A 58 -1.41 6.26 -8.02
CA PHE A 58 -2.69 6.55 -7.36
C PHE A 58 -3.39 7.77 -7.97
N SER A 59 -2.65 8.81 -8.36
CA SER A 59 -3.23 9.98 -9.04
C SER A 59 -3.81 9.68 -10.43
N LEU A 60 -3.49 8.52 -11.01
CA LEU A 60 -4.05 8.07 -12.29
C LEU A 60 -5.26 7.14 -12.11
N PHE A 61 -5.58 6.74 -10.87
CA PHE A 61 -6.73 5.90 -10.62
C PHE A 61 -8.02 6.68 -10.83
N GLU A 62 -8.93 6.10 -11.59
CA GLU A 62 -10.29 6.58 -11.76
C GLU A 62 -11.20 5.79 -10.81
N PHE A 63 -11.90 6.51 -9.94
CA PHE A 63 -12.87 5.96 -9.01
C PHE A 63 -14.27 6.42 -9.42
N GLU A 64 -15.25 5.50 -9.43
CA GLU A 64 -16.64 5.84 -9.79
C GLU A 64 -17.32 6.68 -8.71
N GLU A 65 -16.99 6.42 -7.44
CA GLU A 65 -17.49 7.16 -6.28
C GLU A 65 -16.32 7.78 -5.52
N GLU A 66 -16.52 8.97 -4.92
CA GLU A 66 -15.44 9.63 -4.20
C GLU A 66 -14.97 8.83 -2.97
N ASP A 67 -15.91 8.19 -2.25
CA ASP A 67 -15.60 7.37 -1.07
C ASP A 67 -14.83 6.08 -1.43
N SER A 68 -14.86 5.66 -2.69
CA SER A 68 -14.10 4.50 -3.18
C SER A 68 -12.59 4.70 -3.11
N LYS A 69 -12.10 5.95 -3.13
CA LYS A 69 -10.67 6.26 -3.01
C LYS A 69 -10.12 5.98 -1.61
N ASP A 70 -11.00 5.88 -0.62
CA ASP A 70 -10.67 5.62 0.78
C ASP A 70 -10.85 4.14 1.14
N ASP A 71 -11.39 3.31 0.23
CA ASP A 71 -11.48 1.87 0.42
C ASP A 71 -10.12 1.21 0.17
N PHE A 72 -9.51 0.71 1.25
CA PHE A 72 -8.22 0.04 1.20
C PHE A 72 -8.19 -1.16 0.24
N GLU A 73 -9.25 -1.98 0.22
CA GLU A 73 -9.26 -3.20 -0.60
C GLU A 73 -9.41 -2.83 -2.08
N LEU A 74 -10.27 -1.87 -2.41
CA LEU A 74 -10.43 -1.40 -3.79
C LEU A 74 -9.15 -0.73 -4.32
N VAL A 75 -8.51 0.10 -3.50
CA VAL A 75 -7.23 0.73 -3.88
C VAL A 75 -6.14 -0.34 -4.08
N MET A 76 -6.11 -1.37 -3.24
CA MET A 76 -5.16 -2.48 -3.41
C MET A 76 -5.43 -3.26 -4.70
N GLU A 77 -6.69 -3.51 -5.04
CA GLU A 77 -7.07 -4.14 -6.32
C GLU A 77 -6.65 -3.29 -7.51
N LYS A 78 -6.80 -1.96 -7.46
CA LYS A 78 -6.30 -1.05 -8.50
C LYS A 78 -4.79 -1.10 -8.68
N PHE A 79 -4.02 -1.38 -7.62
CA PHE A 79 -2.58 -1.59 -7.73
C PHE A 79 -2.20 -2.98 -8.27
N ASP A 80 -3.14 -3.92 -8.33
CA ASP A 80 -2.95 -5.27 -8.91
C ASP A 80 -3.20 -5.31 -10.43
N GLU A 81 -3.89 -4.31 -10.98
CA GLU A 81 -4.14 -4.11 -12.43
C GLU A 81 -2.88 -3.68 -13.20
#